data_AF-A0AAU9G9X1-F1
#
_entry.id   AF-A0AAU9G9X1-F1
#
_cell.length_a   1.000
_cell.length_b   1.000
_cell.length_c   1.000
_cell.angle_alpha   90.00
_cell.angle_beta   90.00
_cell.angle_gamma   90.00
#
_symmetry.space_group_name_H-M   'P 1'
#
loop_
_entity.id
_entity.type
_entity.pdbx_description
1 polymer ?
#
loop_
_entity_poly.entity_id
_entity_poly.type
_entity_poly.pdbx_seq_one_letter_code
_entity_poly.pdbx_strand_id
1 'polypeptide(L)'
;MNPVLTADNMLLAALKLGLVLAAISGCCMQPATPPQSDTDREQELPQRIYGLLDKMSCGRKLNASATFALLLAEFLIKQKLRYVAPTRFERQLYYHLLHRMEHIKSRSVEAAATGIERQILESAFKRNVLLLPPSVRYGQLNANGEYEQLAAIYGNVVNEGQPNRTQSDLCMREIVERDLSDCKLASHECLELLTSDAPTYGYQRTHQVLLLYMLQHHVCAPHLSPPQVYELLAKSHCNEVEREQNAIRSLGLPEQYRDLYLEQATICGLFGYNEFLNWRNVMEIGSWFEDEAHDVDKSHDSQHINDLALVFYINAMLLLH
;
A
#
# COMPACT_ATOMS: atom_id res chain seq x y z
N MET A 1 74.61 -15.61 10.95
CA MET A 1 73.93 -16.79 10.37
C MET A 1 73.12 -17.45 11.49
N ASN A 2 71.80 -17.52 11.30
CA ASN A 2 70.69 -18.08 12.09
C ASN A 2 70.95 -18.65 13.50
N PRO A 3 69.96 -18.43 14.38
CA PRO A 3 69.07 -19.55 14.66
C PRO A 3 67.57 -19.20 14.59
N VAL A 4 66.81 -20.26 14.34
CA VAL A 4 65.35 -20.38 14.37
C VAL A 4 64.87 -20.49 15.82
N LEU A 5 63.75 -19.85 16.17
CA LEU A 5 62.90 -20.27 17.30
C LEU A 5 61.44 -19.85 17.08
N THR A 6 60.57 -20.76 17.46
CA THR A 6 59.13 -20.90 17.19
C THR A 6 58.24 -20.19 18.21
N ALA A 7 56.93 -20.22 17.92
CA ALA A 7 55.77 -19.65 18.59
C ALA A 7 55.70 -19.75 20.13
N ASP A 8 54.80 -18.90 20.68
CA ASP A 8 54.34 -18.76 22.07
C ASP A 8 55.08 -17.73 22.94
N ASN A 9 54.59 -16.47 22.88
CA ASN A 9 54.50 -15.52 24.00
C ASN A 9 53.97 -14.15 23.53
N MET A 10 52.70 -14.03 23.15
CA MET A 10 51.99 -12.72 23.15
C MET A 10 50.50 -12.86 23.51
N LEU A 11 50.16 -13.87 24.31
CA LEU A 11 48.90 -13.97 25.02
C LEU A 11 49.18 -13.75 26.52
N LEU A 12 49.42 -12.51 26.95
CA LEU A 12 49.22 -12.02 28.33
C LEU A 12 49.78 -10.59 28.49
N ALA A 13 49.16 -9.61 27.85
CA ALA A 13 49.26 -8.22 28.30
C ALA A 13 47.93 -7.52 27.95
N ALA A 14 47.26 -7.06 29.01
CA ALA A 14 46.09 -6.18 28.98
C ALA A 14 44.71 -6.81 28.70
N LEU A 15 44.33 -7.79 29.53
CA LEU A 15 42.96 -7.84 30.06
C LEU A 15 42.89 -6.86 31.23
N LYS A 16 41.95 -5.90 31.15
CA LYS A 16 41.51 -4.90 32.17
C LYS A 16 41.79 -3.43 31.79
N LEU A 17 40.86 -2.83 31.03
CA LEU A 17 40.17 -1.58 31.39
C LEU A 17 39.16 -1.23 30.26
N GLY A 18 37.91 -0.92 30.61
CA GLY A 18 37.00 -0.19 29.72
C GLY A 18 35.82 -0.94 29.13
N LEU A 19 34.96 -1.51 29.98
CA LEU A 19 33.53 -1.57 29.66
C LEU A 19 32.96 -0.16 29.92
N VAL A 20 32.04 0.29 29.06
CA VAL A 20 31.08 1.41 29.22
C VAL A 20 31.43 2.75 28.49
N LEU A 21 30.53 3.09 27.55
CA LEU A 21 30.21 4.39 26.88
C LEU A 21 30.95 4.81 25.59
N ALA A 22 30.27 4.58 24.45
CA ALA A 22 29.91 5.62 23.47
C ALA A 22 28.98 5.02 22.38
N ALA A 23 27.69 4.92 22.69
CA ALA A 23 26.66 5.56 21.86
C ALA A 23 27.03 6.99 21.40
N ILE A 24 26.56 7.33 20.19
CA ILE A 24 26.42 8.65 19.53
C ILE A 24 27.28 8.80 18.27
N SER A 25 26.55 8.93 17.14
CA SER A 25 26.93 9.56 15.87
C SER A 25 27.96 8.85 14.98
N GLY A 26 27.47 8.28 13.87
CA GLY A 26 28.29 7.70 12.81
C GLY A 26 27.53 7.76 11.48
N CYS A 27 27.80 8.83 10.74
CA CYS A 27 27.23 9.21 9.45
C CYS A 27 27.14 8.10 8.39
N CYS A 28 26.10 8.24 7.57
CA CYS A 28 25.89 7.59 6.29
C CYS A 28 27.13 7.67 5.37
N MET A 29 27.63 6.51 4.97
CA MET A 29 28.43 6.33 3.75
C MET A 29 27.98 5.01 3.14
N GLN A 30 27.17 5.05 2.08
CA GLN A 30 26.95 3.90 1.21
C GLN A 30 27.83 4.05 -0.04
N PRO A 31 28.55 3.01 -0.47
CA PRO A 31 29.30 3.02 -1.71
C PRO A 31 28.36 2.88 -2.92
N ALA A 32 28.73 3.53 -4.03
CA ALA A 32 27.97 3.53 -5.28
C ALA A 32 27.76 2.11 -5.83
N THR A 33 26.51 1.80 -6.17
CA THR A 33 26.08 0.50 -6.71
C THR A 33 26.29 0.40 -8.24
N PRO A 34 26.78 -0.74 -8.75
CA PRO A 34 26.87 -1.03 -10.19
C PRO A 34 25.46 -1.34 -10.77
N PRO A 35 25.32 -1.51 -12.11
CA PRO A 35 24.01 -1.66 -12.74
C PRO A 35 23.28 -2.91 -12.22
N GLN A 36 22.08 -2.70 -11.68
CA GLN A 36 21.27 -3.73 -11.03
C GLN A 36 20.78 -4.79 -12.02
N SER A 37 21.00 -6.06 -11.66
CA SER A 37 20.43 -7.23 -12.32
C SER A 37 18.96 -7.42 -11.93
N ASP A 38 18.18 -8.19 -12.69
CA ASP A 38 16.77 -8.50 -12.33
C ASP A 38 16.65 -9.18 -10.95
N THR A 39 17.68 -9.92 -10.52
CA THR A 39 17.81 -10.49 -9.17
C THR A 39 17.88 -9.44 -8.05
N ASP A 40 18.38 -8.23 -8.34
CA ASP A 40 18.49 -7.16 -7.35
C ASP A 40 17.12 -6.50 -7.08
N ARG A 41 16.25 -6.44 -8.10
CA ARG A 41 14.88 -5.87 -8.00
C ARG A 41 13.96 -6.70 -7.11
N GLU A 42 14.06 -8.03 -7.18
CA GLU A 42 13.25 -8.95 -6.36
C GLU A 42 13.58 -8.86 -4.87
N GLN A 43 14.84 -8.55 -4.51
CA GLN A 43 15.26 -8.39 -3.11
C GLN A 43 14.96 -7.00 -2.54
N GLU A 44 14.75 -6.01 -3.40
CA GLU A 44 14.51 -4.62 -3.02
C GLU A 44 13.13 -4.40 -2.39
N LEU A 45 12.08 -5.02 -2.95
CA LEU A 45 10.70 -4.89 -2.43
C LEU A 45 10.56 -5.37 -0.98
N PRO A 46 11.03 -6.58 -0.60
CA PRO A 46 11.02 -7.00 0.80
C PRO A 46 11.71 -6.01 1.74
N GLN A 47 12.85 -5.43 1.34
CA GLN A 47 13.57 -4.45 2.15
C GLN A 47 12.76 -3.17 2.34
N ARG A 48 12.17 -2.63 1.27
CA ARG A 48 11.27 -1.47 1.33
C ARG A 48 10.07 -1.74 2.25
N ILE A 49 9.46 -2.92 2.15
CA ILE A 49 8.34 -3.34 3.02
C ILE A 49 8.77 -3.40 4.49
N TYR A 50 9.91 -4.05 4.80
CA TYR A 50 10.41 -4.11 6.18
C TYR A 50 10.72 -2.71 6.74
N GLY A 51 11.32 -1.82 5.94
CA GLY A 51 11.57 -0.44 6.35
C GLY A 51 10.30 0.32 6.73
N LEU A 52 9.22 0.14 5.97
CA LEU A 52 7.91 0.75 6.29
C LEU A 52 7.29 0.14 7.56
N LEU A 53 7.34 -1.18 7.71
CA LEU A 53 6.87 -1.86 8.92
C LEU A 53 7.67 -1.44 10.16
N ASP A 54 8.97 -1.19 10.02
CA ASP A 54 9.82 -0.72 11.10
C ASP A 54 9.46 0.71 11.51
N LYS A 55 9.25 1.62 10.55
CA LYS A 55 8.72 2.97 10.80
C LYS A 55 7.39 2.90 11.58
N MET A 56 6.45 2.05 11.16
CA MET A 56 5.17 1.85 11.86
C MET A 56 5.36 1.30 13.28
N SER A 57 6.33 0.41 13.49
CA SER A 57 6.60 -0.22 14.79
C SER A 57 7.17 0.74 15.84
N CYS A 58 7.77 1.86 15.43
CA CYS A 58 8.32 2.88 16.31
C CYS A 58 7.24 3.77 16.96
N GLY A 59 6.04 3.82 16.37
CA GLY A 59 4.90 4.56 16.91
C GLY A 59 4.23 3.84 18.08
N ARG A 60 3.82 4.57 19.13
CA ARG A 60 3.08 3.98 20.28
C ARG A 60 1.61 3.70 19.99
N LYS A 61 1.06 4.29 18.93
CA LYS A 61 -0.35 4.27 18.55
C LYS A 61 -0.45 4.22 17.02
N LEU A 62 -1.19 3.24 16.49
CA LEU A 62 -1.54 3.23 15.06
C LEU A 62 -2.74 4.16 14.85
N ASN A 63 -2.66 5.01 13.83
CA ASN A 63 -3.83 5.75 13.37
C ASN A 63 -4.74 4.83 12.51
N ALA A 64 -5.88 5.34 12.07
CA ALA A 64 -6.83 4.58 11.26
C ALA A 64 -6.21 4.12 9.92
N SER A 65 -5.46 4.99 9.26
CA SER A 65 -4.75 4.72 8.00
C SER A 65 -3.79 3.54 8.12
N ALA A 66 -2.84 3.59 9.07
CA ALA A 66 -1.87 2.52 9.30
C ALA A 66 -2.55 1.20 9.67
N THR A 67 -3.63 1.26 10.46
CA THR A 67 -4.42 0.07 10.80
C THR A 67 -5.06 -0.53 9.55
N PHE A 68 -5.72 0.29 8.73
CA PHE A 68 -6.33 -0.14 7.48
C PHE A 68 -5.31 -0.72 6.50
N ALA A 69 -4.16 -0.07 6.34
CA ALA A 69 -3.05 -0.53 5.51
C ALA A 69 -2.55 -1.92 5.93
N LEU A 70 -2.34 -2.16 7.24
CA LEU A 70 -1.95 -3.47 7.76
C LEU A 70 -3.01 -4.55 7.49
N LEU A 71 -4.30 -4.22 7.63
CA LEU A 71 -5.39 -5.15 7.34
C LEU A 71 -5.46 -5.53 5.87
N LEU A 72 -5.35 -4.53 4.98
CA LEU A 72 -5.36 -4.75 3.53
C LEU A 72 -4.12 -5.52 3.08
N ALA A 73 -2.93 -5.17 3.57
CA ALA A 73 -1.69 -5.88 3.34
C ALA A 73 -1.78 -7.38 3.72
N GLU A 74 -2.26 -7.66 4.93
CA GLU A 74 -2.48 -9.02 5.41
C GLU A 74 -3.47 -9.79 4.53
N PHE A 75 -4.56 -9.12 4.15
CA PHE A 75 -5.56 -9.69 3.25
C PHE A 75 -4.98 -10.07 1.89
N LEU A 76 -4.17 -9.20 1.26
CA LEU A 76 -3.54 -9.47 -0.02
C LEU A 76 -2.60 -10.69 0.03
N ILE A 77 -1.79 -10.80 1.09
CA ILE A 77 -0.89 -11.95 1.27
C ILE A 77 -1.70 -13.24 1.45
N LYS A 78 -2.75 -13.21 2.28
CA LYS A 78 -3.64 -14.38 2.48
C LYS A 78 -4.36 -14.78 1.19
N GLN A 79 -4.80 -13.80 0.40
CA GLN A 79 -5.40 -14.03 -0.91
C GLN A 79 -4.43 -14.71 -1.87
N LYS A 80 -3.20 -14.22 -1.99
CA LYS A 80 -2.14 -14.88 -2.79
C LYS A 80 -1.93 -16.32 -2.33
N LEU A 81 -1.74 -16.54 -1.03
CA LEU A 81 -1.51 -17.87 -0.45
C LEU A 81 -2.67 -18.85 -0.68
N ARG A 82 -3.89 -18.35 -0.84
CA ARG A 82 -5.08 -19.17 -1.11
C ARG A 82 -5.09 -19.74 -2.53
N TYR A 83 -4.63 -18.98 -3.51
CA TYR A 83 -4.79 -19.31 -4.94
C TYR A 83 -3.50 -19.70 -5.65
N VAL A 84 -2.35 -19.25 -5.15
CA VAL A 84 -1.04 -19.50 -5.77
C VAL A 84 -0.15 -20.21 -4.76
N ALA A 85 0.34 -21.39 -5.12
CA ALA A 85 1.26 -22.13 -4.26
C ALA A 85 2.61 -21.40 -4.21
N PRO A 86 3.05 -20.89 -3.04
CA PRO A 86 4.32 -20.17 -2.95
C PRO A 86 5.50 -21.15 -3.00
N THR A 87 6.62 -20.67 -3.52
CA THR A 87 7.93 -21.29 -3.32
C THR A 87 8.29 -21.36 -1.84
N ARG A 88 9.32 -22.13 -1.49
CA ARG A 88 9.81 -22.21 -0.11
C ARG A 88 10.25 -20.83 0.42
N PHE A 89 10.92 -20.05 -0.41
CA PHE A 89 11.40 -18.72 -0.04
C PHE A 89 10.22 -17.75 0.20
N GLU A 90 9.30 -17.66 -0.75
CA GLU A 90 8.09 -16.82 -0.61
C GLU A 90 7.27 -17.21 0.60
N ARG A 91 7.10 -18.50 0.87
CA ARG A 91 6.36 -18.96 2.06
C ARG A 91 6.98 -18.45 3.35
N GLN A 92 8.31 -18.51 3.46
CA GLN A 92 9.02 -18.00 4.63
C GLN A 92 8.88 -16.47 4.72
N LEU A 93 9.07 -15.76 3.62
CA LEU A 93 8.91 -14.31 3.56
C LEU A 93 7.51 -13.87 3.99
N TYR A 94 6.46 -14.45 3.39
CA TYR A 94 5.07 -14.13 3.70
C TYR A 94 4.72 -14.44 5.16
N TYR A 95 5.22 -15.55 5.70
CA TYR A 95 5.04 -15.87 7.12
C TYR A 95 5.67 -14.81 8.03
N HIS A 96 6.90 -14.37 7.75
CA HIS A 96 7.55 -13.32 8.52
C HIS A 96 6.81 -11.98 8.43
N LEU A 97 6.35 -11.60 7.23
CA LEU A 97 5.58 -10.37 7.03
C LEU A 97 4.26 -10.40 7.81
N LEU A 98 3.48 -11.48 7.70
CA LEU A 98 2.22 -11.66 8.44
C LEU A 98 2.45 -11.59 9.96
N HIS A 99 3.47 -12.29 10.46
CA HIS A 99 3.82 -12.27 11.88
C HIS A 99 4.26 -10.87 12.34
N ARG A 100 5.03 -10.14 11.51
CA ARG A 100 5.46 -8.78 11.82
C ARG A 100 4.28 -7.82 11.90
N MET A 101 3.35 -7.89 10.96
CA MET A 101 2.13 -7.08 10.96
C MET A 101 1.26 -7.36 12.19
N GLU A 102 1.07 -8.64 12.55
CA GLU A 102 0.32 -9.02 13.75
C GLU A 102 0.97 -8.52 15.04
N HIS A 103 2.30 -8.60 15.12
CA HIS A 103 3.06 -8.07 16.25
C HIS A 103 2.94 -6.54 16.36
N ILE A 104 2.93 -5.81 15.23
CA ILE A 104 2.70 -4.35 15.23
C ILE A 104 1.30 -4.06 15.76
N LYS A 105 0.25 -4.66 15.18
CA LYS A 105 -1.15 -4.44 15.59
C LYS A 105 -1.39 -4.74 17.07
N SER A 106 -0.83 -5.84 17.59
CA SER A 106 -1.04 -6.28 18.99
C SER A 106 -0.30 -5.44 20.02
N ARG A 107 0.81 -4.79 19.66
CA ARG A 107 1.58 -3.91 20.56
C ARG A 107 1.08 -2.47 20.57
N SER A 108 0.38 -2.06 19.54
CA SER A 108 -0.19 -0.72 19.48
C SER A 108 -1.31 -0.61 20.50
N VAL A 109 -1.19 0.37 21.40
CA VAL A 109 -2.35 0.78 22.19
C VAL A 109 -3.38 1.24 21.17
N GLU A 110 -4.60 0.68 21.18
CA GLU A 110 -5.70 1.17 20.35
C GLU A 110 -5.74 2.69 20.51
N ALA A 111 -5.25 3.45 19.52
CA ALA A 111 -5.75 4.80 19.35
C ALA A 111 -7.22 4.56 19.11
N ALA A 112 -8.07 5.09 19.97
CA ALA A 112 -9.50 4.89 19.86
C ALA A 112 -9.95 5.53 18.55
N ALA A 113 -9.92 4.77 17.45
CA ALA A 113 -10.88 4.96 16.38
C ALA A 113 -12.23 4.99 17.09
N THR A 114 -13.01 6.03 16.81
CA THR A 114 -14.31 6.22 17.47
C THR A 114 -15.41 6.16 16.42
N GLY A 115 -16.59 5.69 16.83
CA GLY A 115 -17.75 5.61 15.95
C GLY A 115 -17.49 4.78 14.70
N ILE A 116 -17.69 5.40 13.53
CA ILE A 116 -17.70 4.73 12.22
C ILE A 116 -16.32 4.14 11.87
N GLU A 117 -15.23 4.86 12.12
CA GLU A 117 -13.87 4.38 11.80
C GLU A 117 -13.56 3.07 12.54
N ARG A 118 -13.99 2.95 13.81
CA ARG A 118 -13.81 1.72 14.60
C ARG A 118 -14.56 0.54 13.98
N GLN A 119 -15.81 0.77 13.62
CA GLN A 119 -16.67 -0.23 12.99
C GLN A 119 -16.04 -0.75 11.68
N ILE A 120 -15.49 0.17 10.89
CA ILE A 120 -14.78 -0.18 9.65
C ILE A 120 -13.57 -1.05 9.97
N LEU A 121 -12.67 -0.60 10.84
CA LEU A 121 -11.41 -1.28 11.14
C LEU A 121 -11.60 -2.64 11.86
N GLU A 122 -12.70 -2.84 12.59
CA GLU A 122 -12.99 -4.11 13.23
C GLU A 122 -13.37 -5.22 12.23
N SER A 123 -13.92 -4.84 11.07
CA SER A 123 -14.54 -5.76 10.10
C SER A 123 -13.84 -5.81 8.73
N ALA A 124 -13.35 -4.66 8.23
CA ALA A 124 -12.74 -4.54 6.90
C ALA A 124 -11.64 -5.59 6.69
N PHE A 125 -11.77 -6.37 5.62
CA PHE A 125 -10.85 -7.45 5.22
C PHE A 125 -10.56 -8.51 6.29
N LYS A 126 -11.36 -8.58 7.37
CA LYS A 126 -11.25 -9.58 8.45
C LYS A 126 -12.47 -10.50 8.53
N ARG A 127 -13.66 -9.94 8.37
CA ARG A 127 -14.94 -10.64 8.50
C ARG A 127 -15.71 -10.58 7.19
N ASN A 128 -16.47 -11.63 6.91
CA ASN A 128 -17.36 -11.68 5.74
C ASN A 128 -16.63 -11.36 4.43
N VAL A 129 -15.41 -11.86 4.30
CA VAL A 129 -14.56 -11.60 3.14
C VAL A 129 -14.64 -12.75 2.14
N LEU A 130 -14.82 -12.40 0.87
CA LEU A 130 -14.65 -13.25 -0.29
C LEU A 130 -13.24 -13.03 -0.85
N LEU A 131 -12.43 -14.09 -0.89
CA LEU A 131 -11.15 -14.06 -1.58
C LEU A 131 -11.37 -14.28 -3.07
N LEU A 132 -10.70 -13.49 -3.90
CA LEU A 132 -10.72 -13.62 -5.35
C LEU A 132 -9.33 -13.98 -5.88
N PRO A 133 -9.23 -14.71 -7.00
CA PRO A 133 -7.92 -15.04 -7.56
C PRO A 133 -7.21 -13.75 -7.99
N PRO A 134 -6.00 -13.47 -7.47
CA PRO A 134 -5.23 -12.33 -7.92
C PRO A 134 -4.81 -12.52 -9.39
N SER A 135 -4.85 -11.45 -10.18
CA SER A 135 -4.45 -11.47 -11.59
C SER A 135 -3.82 -10.15 -11.99
N VAL A 136 -2.87 -10.18 -12.93
CA VAL A 136 -2.35 -8.98 -13.58
C VAL A 136 -3.06 -8.80 -14.92
N ARG A 137 -3.52 -7.59 -15.18
CA ARG A 137 -4.31 -7.18 -16.35
C ARG A 137 -3.47 -6.20 -17.16
N TYR A 138 -3.00 -6.65 -18.32
CA TYR A 138 -2.14 -5.86 -19.19
C TYR A 138 -2.95 -5.16 -20.28
N GLY A 139 -2.75 -3.85 -20.45
CA GLY A 139 -3.31 -3.08 -21.56
C GLY A 139 -4.85 -3.07 -21.57
N GLN A 140 -5.46 -3.16 -20.39
CA GLN A 140 -6.92 -3.16 -20.28
C GLN A 140 -7.50 -1.76 -20.17
N LEU A 141 -6.67 -0.79 -19.81
CA LEU A 141 -7.07 0.59 -19.64
C LEU A 141 -6.62 1.46 -20.82
N ASN A 142 -7.27 2.61 -20.99
CA ASN A 142 -6.97 3.54 -22.06
C ASN A 142 -5.83 4.50 -21.68
N ALA A 143 -4.60 4.01 -21.80
CA ALA A 143 -3.38 4.78 -21.55
C ALA A 143 -3.21 6.03 -22.42
N ASN A 144 -3.93 6.12 -23.53
CA ASN A 144 -3.88 7.24 -24.48
C ASN A 144 -5.13 8.14 -24.39
N GLY A 145 -5.89 8.07 -23.30
CA GLY A 145 -7.02 8.99 -23.08
C GLY A 145 -6.55 10.46 -23.13
N GLU A 146 -7.41 11.37 -23.60
CA GLU A 146 -7.10 12.80 -23.71
C GLU A 146 -6.86 13.43 -22.33
N TYR A 147 -5.59 13.41 -21.88
CA TYR A 147 -5.18 13.90 -20.57
C TYR A 147 -4.64 15.33 -20.62
N GLU A 148 -4.22 15.84 -21.78
CA GLU A 148 -3.59 17.15 -21.91
C GLU A 148 -4.56 18.28 -21.54
N GLN A 149 -5.81 18.16 -21.97
CA GLN A 149 -6.87 19.11 -21.60
C GLN A 149 -7.15 19.05 -20.10
N LEU A 150 -7.11 17.85 -19.51
CA LEU A 150 -7.30 17.67 -18.07
C LEU A 150 -6.13 18.28 -17.28
N ALA A 151 -4.89 18.05 -17.71
CA ALA A 151 -3.69 18.60 -17.08
C ALA A 151 -3.75 20.13 -16.96
N ALA A 152 -4.27 20.82 -17.99
CA ALA A 152 -4.40 22.28 -17.99
C ALA A 152 -5.36 22.82 -16.90
N ILE A 153 -6.34 22.02 -16.46
CA ILE A 153 -7.35 22.42 -15.47
C ILE A 153 -7.27 21.61 -14.17
N TYR A 154 -6.34 20.66 -14.05
CA TYR A 154 -6.37 19.62 -13.03
C TYR A 154 -6.41 20.18 -11.61
N GLY A 155 -5.61 21.21 -11.34
CA GLY A 155 -5.58 21.88 -10.04
C GLY A 155 -6.92 22.47 -9.59
N ASN A 156 -7.83 22.76 -10.52
CA ASN A 156 -9.16 23.28 -10.21
C ASN A 156 -10.17 22.14 -9.94
N VAL A 157 -10.01 20.99 -10.60
CA VAL A 157 -11.02 19.91 -10.60
C VAL A 157 -10.67 18.74 -9.69
N VAL A 158 -9.42 18.60 -9.23
CA VAL A 158 -8.90 17.43 -8.48
C VAL A 158 -9.70 17.04 -7.23
N ASN A 159 -10.49 17.96 -6.67
CA ASN A 159 -11.33 17.72 -5.48
C ASN A 159 -12.83 17.74 -5.79
N GLU A 160 -13.22 17.71 -7.07
CA GLU A 160 -14.63 17.71 -7.48
C GLU A 160 -15.19 16.29 -7.52
N GLY A 161 -16.50 16.19 -7.23
CA GLY A 161 -17.27 14.96 -7.33
C GLY A 161 -17.64 14.32 -6.00
N GLN A 162 -17.89 13.01 -6.04
CA GLN A 162 -18.40 12.22 -4.92
C GLN A 162 -17.68 10.87 -4.84
N PRO A 163 -17.55 10.25 -3.66
CA PRO A 163 -18.04 10.67 -2.35
C PRO A 163 -17.13 11.68 -1.66
N ASN A 164 -17.71 12.55 -0.81
CA ASN A 164 -16.90 13.19 0.23
C ASN A 164 -16.49 12.18 1.32
N ARG A 165 -15.58 12.58 2.22
CA ARG A 165 -15.07 11.70 3.30
C ARG A 165 -16.18 11.03 4.10
N THR A 166 -17.19 11.78 4.54
CA THR A 166 -18.28 11.23 5.35
C THR A 166 -19.12 10.20 4.58
N GLN A 167 -19.44 10.47 3.31
CA GLN A 167 -20.16 9.51 2.47
C GLN A 167 -19.33 8.25 2.22
N SER A 168 -18.03 8.41 2.00
CA SER A 168 -17.12 7.28 1.86
C SER A 168 -17.13 6.41 3.12
N ASP A 169 -16.94 7.00 4.30
CA ASP A 169 -16.92 6.26 5.57
C ASP A 169 -18.27 5.56 5.85
N LEU A 170 -19.39 6.23 5.57
CA LEU A 170 -20.72 5.64 5.71
C LEU A 170 -20.93 4.45 4.78
N CYS A 171 -20.50 4.55 3.51
CA CYS A 171 -20.60 3.47 2.53
C CYS A 171 -19.65 2.32 2.87
N MET A 172 -18.42 2.60 3.32
CA MET A 172 -17.49 1.57 3.83
C MET A 172 -18.10 0.79 4.99
N ARG A 173 -18.66 1.49 5.98
CA ARG A 173 -19.35 0.86 7.12
C ARG A 173 -20.50 -0.02 6.63
N GLU A 174 -21.33 0.48 5.73
CA GLU A 174 -22.46 -0.28 5.20
C GLU A 174 -22.01 -1.56 4.46
N ILE A 175 -20.86 -1.52 3.78
CA ILE A 175 -20.27 -2.69 3.15
C ILE A 175 -19.82 -3.73 4.18
N VAL A 176 -19.07 -3.31 5.21
CA VAL A 176 -18.40 -4.24 6.14
C VAL A 176 -19.31 -4.74 7.27
N GLU A 177 -20.32 -3.98 7.66
CA GLU A 177 -21.33 -4.37 8.67
C GLU A 177 -22.56 -5.04 8.04
N ARG A 178 -22.51 -5.35 6.74
CA ARG A 178 -23.67 -5.88 6.00
C ARG A 178 -24.20 -7.18 6.62
N ASP A 179 -25.52 -7.21 6.79
CA ASP A 179 -26.24 -8.42 7.21
C ASP A 179 -26.15 -9.52 6.15
N LEU A 180 -25.75 -10.70 6.60
CA LEU A 180 -25.59 -11.90 5.79
C LEU A 180 -26.91 -12.59 5.45
N SER A 181 -28.00 -12.27 6.17
CA SER A 181 -29.28 -12.98 6.04
C SER A 181 -30.05 -12.61 4.77
N ASP A 182 -29.91 -11.36 4.28
CA ASP A 182 -30.61 -10.85 3.09
C ASP A 182 -29.64 -10.36 2.00
N CYS A 183 -28.35 -10.18 2.32
CA CYS A 183 -27.32 -9.69 1.41
C CYS A 183 -27.72 -8.46 0.56
N LYS A 184 -28.61 -7.60 1.08
CA LYS A 184 -29.02 -6.37 0.42
C LYS A 184 -28.14 -5.20 0.83
N LEU A 185 -27.91 -4.28 -0.10
CA LEU A 185 -27.44 -2.94 0.25
C LEU A 185 -28.59 -2.18 0.90
N ALA A 186 -28.32 -1.61 2.08
CA ALA A 186 -29.30 -0.96 2.92
C ALA A 186 -29.59 0.46 2.42
N SER A 187 -28.61 1.14 1.83
CA SER A 187 -28.79 2.47 1.22
C SER A 187 -28.67 2.41 -0.31
N HIS A 188 -29.56 3.14 -0.97
CA HIS A 188 -29.44 3.43 -2.40
C HIS A 188 -28.25 4.37 -2.67
N GLU A 189 -27.91 5.22 -1.70
CA GLU A 189 -26.84 6.23 -1.79
C GLU A 189 -25.46 5.58 -2.00
N CYS A 190 -25.11 4.52 -1.26
CA CYS A 190 -23.83 3.83 -1.44
C CYS A 190 -23.72 3.17 -2.82
N LEU A 191 -24.82 2.64 -3.36
CA LEU A 191 -24.87 2.11 -4.72
C LEU A 191 -24.72 3.19 -5.79
N GLU A 192 -25.39 4.33 -5.59
CA GLU A 192 -25.29 5.48 -6.50
C GLU A 192 -23.85 6.00 -6.55
N LEU A 193 -23.17 6.11 -5.40
CA LEU A 193 -21.76 6.50 -5.34
C LEU A 193 -20.85 5.55 -6.15
N LEU A 194 -21.13 4.25 -6.13
CA LEU A 194 -20.35 3.23 -6.84
C LEU A 194 -20.61 3.20 -8.35
N THR A 195 -21.81 3.61 -8.77
CA THR A 195 -22.28 3.46 -10.16
C THR A 195 -22.39 4.79 -10.91
N SER A 196 -22.18 5.91 -10.21
CA SER A 196 -22.24 7.26 -10.78
C SER A 196 -21.19 7.48 -11.87
N ASP A 197 -21.68 8.01 -13.00
CA ASP A 197 -20.90 8.51 -14.13
C ASP A 197 -20.63 10.02 -14.03
N ALA A 198 -21.06 10.67 -12.94
CA ALA A 198 -20.84 12.09 -12.73
C ALA A 198 -19.33 12.42 -12.70
N PRO A 199 -18.92 13.59 -13.24
CA PRO A 199 -17.54 14.04 -13.16
C PRO A 199 -17.03 14.01 -11.72
N THR A 200 -16.00 13.22 -11.50
CA THR A 200 -15.39 12.95 -10.19
C THR A 200 -13.92 12.68 -10.42
N TYR A 201 -13.08 13.34 -9.63
CA TYR A 201 -11.63 13.37 -9.77
C TYR A 201 -10.95 13.09 -8.42
N GLY A 202 -9.64 12.87 -8.48
CA GLY A 202 -8.73 12.75 -7.34
C GLY A 202 -9.18 11.74 -6.30
N TYR A 203 -9.21 12.18 -5.04
CA TYR A 203 -9.54 11.32 -3.90
C TYR A 203 -10.96 10.77 -4.00
N GLN A 204 -11.91 11.55 -4.50
CA GLN A 204 -13.30 11.13 -4.65
C GLN A 204 -13.39 9.93 -5.61
N ARG A 205 -12.75 10.01 -6.79
CA ARG A 205 -12.73 8.90 -7.76
C ARG A 205 -12.02 7.69 -7.20
N THR A 206 -10.88 7.91 -6.52
CA THR A 206 -10.08 6.84 -5.91
C THR A 206 -10.87 6.09 -4.84
N HIS A 207 -11.65 6.82 -4.02
CA HIS A 207 -12.54 6.24 -3.04
C HIS A 207 -13.71 5.44 -3.65
N GLN A 208 -14.26 5.84 -4.80
CA GLN A 208 -15.25 5.00 -5.51
C GLN A 208 -14.65 3.63 -5.89
N VAL A 209 -13.40 3.62 -6.35
CA VAL A 209 -12.69 2.36 -6.69
C VAL A 209 -12.42 1.53 -5.43
N LEU A 210 -12.01 2.15 -4.33
CA LEU A 210 -11.78 1.46 -3.06
C LEU A 210 -13.07 0.84 -2.50
N LEU A 211 -14.17 1.60 -2.49
CA LEU A 211 -15.49 1.10 -2.09
C LEU A 211 -15.92 -0.09 -2.95
N LEU A 212 -15.70 -0.01 -4.26
CA LEU A 212 -16.00 -1.09 -5.19
C LEU A 212 -15.16 -2.33 -4.88
N TYR A 213 -13.87 -2.16 -4.59
CA TYR A 213 -12.97 -3.25 -4.21
C TYR A 213 -13.44 -3.94 -2.93
N MET A 214 -13.80 -3.16 -1.90
CA MET A 214 -14.33 -3.68 -0.63
C MET A 214 -15.65 -4.45 -0.86
N LEU A 215 -16.56 -3.90 -1.68
CA LEU A 215 -17.83 -4.54 -1.98
C LEU A 215 -17.63 -5.87 -2.72
N GLN A 216 -16.76 -5.89 -3.75
CA GLN A 216 -16.48 -7.08 -4.54
C GLN A 216 -15.88 -8.22 -3.70
N HIS A 217 -15.09 -7.87 -2.68
CA HIS A 217 -14.49 -8.82 -1.74
C HIS A 217 -15.35 -9.08 -0.50
N HIS A 218 -16.63 -8.71 -0.50
CA HIS A 218 -17.57 -9.12 0.54
C HIS A 218 -18.28 -10.42 0.15
N VAL A 219 -18.60 -11.32 1.09
CA VAL A 219 -19.28 -12.60 0.77
C VAL A 219 -20.64 -12.43 0.08
N CYS A 220 -21.29 -11.29 0.27
CA CYS A 220 -22.56 -10.97 -0.39
C CYS A 220 -22.40 -10.46 -1.84
N ALA A 221 -21.19 -10.15 -2.32
CA ALA A 221 -21.01 -9.59 -3.67
C ALA A 221 -21.70 -10.41 -4.77
N PRO A 222 -21.58 -11.76 -4.81
CA PRO A 222 -22.22 -12.56 -5.86
C PRO A 222 -23.75 -12.51 -5.85
N HIS A 223 -24.38 -12.12 -4.73
CA HIS A 223 -25.83 -11.97 -4.63
C HIS A 223 -26.31 -10.60 -5.13
N LEU A 224 -25.43 -9.60 -5.11
CA LEU A 224 -25.74 -8.23 -5.50
C LEU A 224 -25.56 -8.02 -7.00
N SER A 225 -24.51 -8.60 -7.58
CA SER A 225 -24.24 -8.50 -9.01
C SER A 225 -23.31 -9.61 -9.50
N PRO A 226 -23.35 -9.99 -10.79
CA PRO A 226 -22.34 -10.87 -11.36
C PRO A 226 -20.93 -10.27 -11.27
N PRO A 227 -19.87 -11.10 -11.10
CA PRO A 227 -18.47 -10.64 -11.05
C PRO A 227 -18.08 -9.68 -12.18
N GLN A 228 -18.60 -9.91 -13.39
CA GLN A 228 -18.30 -9.12 -14.58
C GLN A 228 -18.74 -7.66 -14.45
N VAL A 229 -19.81 -7.38 -13.69
CA VAL A 229 -20.29 -6.00 -13.49
C VAL A 229 -19.29 -5.22 -12.63
N TYR A 230 -18.75 -5.84 -11.57
CA TYR A 230 -17.70 -5.23 -10.77
C TYR A 230 -16.45 -4.95 -11.58
N GLU A 231 -16.06 -5.88 -12.46
CA GLU A 231 -14.91 -5.69 -13.36
C GLU A 231 -15.11 -4.54 -14.35
N LEU A 232 -16.31 -4.42 -14.92
CA LEU A 232 -16.66 -3.32 -15.83
C LEU A 232 -16.65 -1.97 -15.11
N LEU A 233 -17.23 -1.89 -13.92
CA LEU A 233 -17.21 -0.67 -13.09
C LEU A 233 -15.78 -0.30 -12.70
N ALA A 234 -14.99 -1.28 -12.25
CA ALA A 234 -13.59 -1.05 -11.88
C ALA A 234 -12.77 -0.57 -13.08
N LYS A 235 -12.97 -1.16 -14.25
CA LYS A 235 -12.33 -0.72 -15.50
C LYS A 235 -12.74 0.70 -15.86
N SER A 236 -14.02 1.03 -15.77
CA SER A 236 -14.54 2.37 -16.05
C SER A 236 -13.91 3.41 -15.14
N HIS A 237 -13.92 3.18 -13.83
CA HIS A 237 -13.34 4.12 -12.86
C HIS A 237 -11.83 4.22 -13.00
N CYS A 238 -11.13 3.10 -13.18
CA CYS A 238 -9.67 3.11 -13.33
C CYS A 238 -9.19 3.67 -14.68
N ASN A 239 -10.01 3.70 -15.73
CA ASN A 239 -9.71 4.47 -16.94
C ASN A 239 -9.64 5.98 -16.65
N GLU A 240 -10.58 6.52 -15.88
CA GLU A 240 -10.53 7.93 -15.48
C GLU A 240 -9.33 8.18 -14.57
N VAL A 241 -9.06 7.30 -13.60
CA VAL A 241 -7.87 7.41 -12.74
C VAL A 241 -6.58 7.35 -13.55
N GLU A 242 -6.50 6.55 -14.62
CA GLU A 242 -5.31 6.47 -15.46
C GLU A 242 -5.10 7.79 -16.23
N ARG A 243 -6.18 8.35 -16.77
CA ARG A 243 -6.18 9.66 -17.41
C ARG A 243 -5.70 10.75 -16.45
N GLU A 244 -6.13 10.70 -15.18
CA GLU A 244 -5.66 11.60 -14.13
C GLU A 244 -4.17 11.40 -13.82
N GLN A 245 -3.69 10.16 -13.66
CA GLN A 245 -2.26 9.91 -13.45
C GLN A 245 -1.40 10.41 -14.61
N ASN A 246 -1.87 10.26 -15.85
CA ASN A 246 -1.17 10.78 -17.02
C ASN A 246 -1.15 12.32 -17.03
N ALA A 247 -2.25 12.97 -16.61
CA ALA A 247 -2.28 14.41 -16.40
C ALA A 247 -1.26 14.84 -15.33
N ILE A 248 -1.26 14.22 -14.14
CA ILE A 248 -0.29 14.50 -13.06
C ILE A 248 1.15 14.30 -13.53
N ARG A 249 1.44 13.20 -14.26
CA ARG A 249 2.77 12.93 -14.84
C ARG A 249 3.18 14.02 -15.82
N SER A 250 2.27 14.47 -16.68
CA SER A 250 2.55 15.54 -17.66
C SER A 250 2.87 16.88 -17.00
N LEU A 251 2.36 17.11 -15.78
CA LEU A 251 2.69 18.27 -14.95
C LEU A 251 4.03 18.13 -14.22
N GLY A 252 4.77 17.03 -14.43
CA GLY A 252 6.06 16.77 -13.81
C GLY A 252 5.98 16.15 -12.40
N LEU A 253 4.87 15.49 -12.06
CA LEU A 253 4.65 14.84 -10.75
C LEU A 253 4.96 15.77 -9.56
N PRO A 254 4.30 16.94 -9.45
CA PRO A 254 4.57 17.87 -8.35
C PRO A 254 4.23 17.24 -7.00
N GLU A 255 4.99 17.62 -5.96
CA GLU A 255 4.92 17.00 -4.63
C GLU A 255 3.50 16.95 -4.05
N GLN A 256 2.72 18.01 -4.26
CA GLN A 256 1.32 18.12 -3.83
C GLN A 256 0.38 17.03 -4.37
N TYR A 257 0.77 16.31 -5.42
CA TYR A 257 -0.01 15.21 -6.00
C TYR A 257 0.59 13.83 -5.73
N ARG A 258 1.74 13.71 -5.05
CA ARG A 258 2.40 12.42 -4.81
C ARG A 258 1.53 11.48 -3.98
N ASP A 259 0.90 11.99 -2.92
CA ASP A 259 -0.02 11.21 -2.08
C ASP A 259 -1.19 10.64 -2.90
N LEU A 260 -1.92 11.51 -3.60
CA LEU A 260 -3.00 11.12 -4.49
C LEU A 260 -2.54 10.14 -5.58
N TYR A 261 -1.40 10.39 -6.21
CA TYR A 261 -0.86 9.52 -7.25
C TYR A 261 -0.56 8.12 -6.71
N LEU A 262 0.03 8.02 -5.51
CA LEU A 262 0.27 6.75 -4.84
C LEU A 262 -1.04 6.07 -4.47
N GLU A 263 -2.03 6.79 -3.97
CA GLU A 263 -3.34 6.22 -3.65
C GLU A 263 -4.00 5.63 -4.90
N GLN A 264 -4.03 6.40 -6.00
CA GLN A 264 -4.51 5.95 -7.30
C GLN A 264 -3.77 4.69 -7.78
N ALA A 265 -2.44 4.68 -7.69
CA ALA A 265 -1.61 3.54 -8.07
C ALA A 265 -1.89 2.30 -7.21
N THR A 266 -2.07 2.51 -5.91
CA THR A 266 -2.36 1.46 -4.95
C THR A 266 -3.72 0.85 -5.25
N ILE A 267 -4.77 1.67 -5.29
CA ILE A 267 -6.16 1.24 -5.34
C ILE A 267 -6.52 0.60 -6.69
N CYS A 268 -6.18 1.23 -7.83
CA CYS A 268 -6.41 0.58 -9.13
C CYS A 268 -5.45 -0.60 -9.37
N GLY A 269 -4.27 -0.57 -8.74
CA GLY A 269 -3.36 -1.73 -8.70
C GLY A 269 -3.96 -2.95 -7.98
N LEU A 270 -4.89 -2.77 -7.03
CA LEU A 270 -5.57 -3.89 -6.35
C LEU A 270 -6.42 -4.73 -7.32
N PHE A 271 -6.97 -4.10 -8.37
CA PHE A 271 -7.70 -4.79 -9.44
C PHE A 271 -6.77 -5.46 -10.46
N GLY A 272 -5.46 -5.31 -10.31
CA GLY A 272 -4.45 -5.94 -11.14
C GLY A 272 -4.05 -5.16 -12.39
N TYR A 273 -4.54 -3.93 -12.59
CA TYR A 273 -4.21 -3.12 -13.75
C TYR A 273 -2.72 -2.75 -13.76
N ASN A 274 -1.98 -3.26 -14.75
CA ASN A 274 -0.53 -3.09 -14.85
C ASN A 274 -0.13 -1.63 -15.15
N GLU A 275 -1.04 -0.81 -15.67
CA GLU A 275 -0.86 0.62 -15.86
C GLU A 275 -0.54 1.34 -14.52
N PHE A 276 -1.01 0.77 -13.41
CA PHE A 276 -0.75 1.23 -12.05
C PHE A 276 0.28 0.36 -11.30
N LEU A 277 0.18 -0.96 -11.42
CA LEU A 277 1.08 -1.89 -10.76
C LEU A 277 2.18 -2.37 -11.72
N ASN A 278 3.29 -1.64 -11.78
CA ASN A 278 4.44 -1.96 -12.63
C ASN A 278 5.76 -1.44 -12.04
N TRP A 279 6.88 -1.95 -12.54
CA TRP A 279 8.21 -1.56 -12.06
C TRP A 279 8.54 -0.07 -12.23
N ARG A 280 8.00 0.61 -13.26
CA ARG A 280 8.21 2.05 -13.40
C ARG A 280 7.61 2.79 -12.20
N ASN A 281 6.37 2.47 -11.81
CA ASN A 281 5.75 3.07 -10.63
C ASN A 281 6.44 2.66 -9.33
N VAL A 282 6.93 1.42 -9.22
CA VAL A 282 7.72 0.98 -8.06
C VAL A 282 8.98 1.83 -7.88
N MET A 283 9.74 2.08 -8.95
CA MET A 283 10.94 2.90 -8.87
C MET A 283 10.61 4.38 -8.63
N GLU A 284 9.60 4.91 -9.31
CA GLU A 284 9.14 6.31 -9.16
C GLU A 284 8.74 6.58 -7.70
N ILE A 285 7.78 5.81 -7.17
CA ILE A 285 7.34 5.94 -5.78
C ILE A 285 8.50 5.67 -4.81
N GLY A 286 9.38 4.73 -5.16
CA GLY A 286 10.58 4.40 -4.39
C GLY A 286 11.51 5.58 -4.14
N SER A 287 11.71 6.41 -5.17
CA SER A 287 12.58 7.58 -5.11
C SER A 287 12.10 8.63 -4.11
N TRP A 288 10.80 8.71 -3.85
CA TRP A 288 10.23 9.72 -2.95
C TRP A 288 10.64 9.50 -1.49
N PHE A 289 11.09 8.30 -1.13
CA PHE A 289 11.51 7.95 0.22
C PHE A 289 13.03 8.01 0.42
N GLU A 290 13.80 8.22 -0.66
CA GLU A 290 15.26 8.32 -0.61
C GLU A 290 15.70 9.71 -0.09
N ASP A 291 14.93 10.75 -0.43
CA ASP A 291 15.16 12.13 0.01
C ASP A 291 14.70 12.42 1.45
N GLU A 292 13.91 11.52 2.05
CA GLU A 292 13.29 11.72 3.37
C GLU A 292 14.22 11.44 4.56
N ALA A 293 15.48 11.07 4.33
CA ALA A 293 16.45 10.77 5.39
C ALA A 293 16.91 11.99 6.22
N HIS A 294 16.48 13.21 5.84
CA HIS A 294 17.01 14.45 6.40
C HIS A 294 16.01 15.36 7.15
N ASP A 295 14.70 15.09 7.12
CA ASP A 295 13.72 15.93 7.83
C ASP A 295 12.98 15.18 8.94
N VAL A 296 13.23 15.62 10.17
CA VAL A 296 12.76 15.01 11.44
C VAL A 296 11.39 15.53 11.85
N ASP A 297 10.77 16.44 11.08
CA ASP A 297 9.44 16.98 11.37
C ASP A 297 8.48 16.62 10.25
N LYS A 298 7.78 15.51 10.39
CA LYS A 298 6.86 15.01 9.37
C LYS A 298 5.41 15.21 9.79
N SER A 299 4.73 15.98 8.95
CA SER A 299 3.30 16.22 8.96
C SER A 299 2.49 14.91 8.88
N HIS A 300 1.20 15.00 9.19
CA HIS A 300 0.21 13.92 9.02
C HIS A 300 0.25 13.27 7.62
N ASP A 301 0.60 14.05 6.58
CA ASP A 301 0.59 13.61 5.18
C ASP A 301 1.71 12.60 4.88
N SER A 302 2.91 12.78 5.46
CA SER A 302 4.00 11.82 5.26
C SER A 302 3.68 10.47 5.91
N GLN A 303 2.90 10.43 7.00
CA GLN A 303 2.47 9.17 7.59
C GLN A 303 1.51 8.40 6.67
N HIS A 304 0.52 9.07 6.09
CA HIS A 304 -0.43 8.47 5.14
C HIS A 304 0.27 7.87 3.91
N ILE A 305 1.22 8.61 3.33
CA ILE A 305 2.04 8.13 2.20
C ILE A 305 2.79 6.84 2.56
N ASN A 306 3.41 6.76 3.74
CA ASN A 306 4.12 5.54 4.17
C ASN A 306 3.15 4.35 4.36
N ASP A 307 1.94 4.60 4.87
CA ASP A 307 0.91 3.58 5.08
C ASP A 307 0.42 3.00 3.74
N LEU A 308 0.13 3.85 2.75
CA LEU A 308 -0.28 3.43 1.40
C LEU A 308 0.86 2.73 0.65
N ALA A 309 2.09 3.23 0.78
CA ALA A 309 3.26 2.61 0.15
C ALA A 309 3.46 1.16 0.61
N LEU A 310 3.13 0.84 1.87
CA LEU A 310 3.19 -0.53 2.36
C LEU A 310 2.26 -1.44 1.54
N VAL A 311 1.02 -1.02 1.33
CA VAL A 311 0.03 -1.79 0.56
C VAL A 311 0.48 -1.91 -0.89
N PHE A 312 0.94 -0.82 -1.50
CA PHE A 312 1.44 -0.81 -2.87
C PHE A 312 2.60 -1.79 -3.07
N TYR A 313 3.64 -1.73 -2.24
CA TYR A 313 4.80 -2.62 -2.38
C TYR A 313 4.48 -4.06 -2.07
N ILE A 314 3.56 -4.34 -1.14
CA ILE A 314 3.08 -5.70 -0.92
C ILE A 314 2.37 -6.21 -2.17
N ASN A 315 1.47 -5.43 -2.75
CA ASN A 315 0.78 -5.83 -3.97
C ASN A 315 1.77 -6.06 -5.12
N ALA A 316 2.78 -5.20 -5.25
CA ALA A 316 3.84 -5.34 -6.24
C ALA A 316 4.64 -6.64 -6.01
N MET A 317 5.07 -6.92 -4.79
CA MET A 317 5.81 -8.14 -4.43
C MET A 317 5.00 -9.41 -4.71
N LEU A 318 3.67 -9.33 -4.59
CA LEU A 318 2.79 -10.47 -4.82
C LEU A 318 2.45 -10.70 -6.29
N LEU A 319 2.60 -9.71 -7.17
CA LEU A 319 2.10 -9.77 -8.55
C LEU A 319 3.15 -9.52 -9.63
N LEU A 320 4.24 -8.81 -9.31
CA LEU A 320 5.36 -8.58 -10.22
C LEU A 320 6.39 -9.68 -9.99
N HIS A 321 6.41 -10.65 -10.89
CA HIS A 321 7.39 -11.73 -11.02
C HIS A 321 7.88 -11.78 -12.45
#